data_AF-A0A3S0EGB5-F1
#
_entry.id   AF-A0A3S0EGB5-F1
#
_cell.length_a   1.000
_cell.length_b   1.000
_cell.length_c   1.000
_cell.angle_alpha   90.00
_cell.angle_beta   90.00
_cell.angle_gamma   90.00
#
_symmetry.space_group_name_H-M   'P 1'
#
loop_
_entity.id
_entity.type
_entity.pdbx_description
1 polymer ?
#
loop_
_entity_poly.entity_id
_entity_poly.type
_entity_poly.pdbx_seq_one_letter_code
_entity_poly.pdbx_strand_id
1 'polypeptide(L)'
;MEVLVGIAVMVPLTLASVSGLLLGMKVSSSTQTDQRMETELTAATEDLAATPYLICGTAGEYQQMLEAWSGKLGVERTPQEQARRPDVGVTGIEYWDAERSRFRPGCPGDDGAQRLTVTVFRRDADGIDSIRGTVVKRNPDARRRGAR
;
A
#
# COMPACT_ATOMS: atom_id res chain seq x y z
N MET A 1 23.21 -24.20 -35.26
CA MET A 1 22.57 -22.87 -35.11
C MET A 1 21.96 -22.85 -33.73
N GLU A 2 22.70 -22.32 -32.76
CA GLU A 2 22.25 -22.16 -31.39
C GLU A 2 22.67 -20.74 -30.98
N VAL A 3 21.69 -19.87 -30.73
CA VAL A 3 21.93 -18.52 -30.22
C VAL A 3 21.22 -18.43 -28.88
N LEU A 4 21.95 -18.75 -27.82
CA LEU A 4 21.57 -18.47 -26.44
C LEU A 4 21.94 -17.01 -26.15
N VAL A 5 20.96 -16.11 -26.27
CA VAL A 5 21.06 -14.73 -25.76
C VAL A 5 20.66 -14.77 -24.29
N GLY A 6 21.66 -14.77 -23.41
CA GLY A 6 21.50 -14.53 -21.98
C GLY A 6 21.51 -13.02 -21.72
N ILE A 7 20.38 -12.44 -21.36
CA ILE A 7 20.29 -11.04 -20.93
C ILE A 7 20.60 -11.01 -19.43
N ALA A 8 21.84 -10.66 -19.09
CA ALA A 8 22.23 -10.33 -17.72
C ALA A 8 21.67 -8.94 -17.39
N VAL A 9 20.60 -8.88 -16.58
CA VAL A 9 20.07 -7.62 -16.06
C VAL A 9 20.93 -7.21 -14.87
N MET A 10 21.80 -6.23 -15.11
CA MET A 10 22.65 -5.59 -14.10
C MET A 10 21.77 -4.72 -13.19
N VAL A 11 21.55 -5.16 -11.95
CA VAL A 11 20.88 -4.36 -10.91
C VAL A 11 21.94 -3.45 -10.26
N PRO A 12 21.83 -2.11 -10.34
CA PRO A 12 22.76 -1.23 -9.63
C PRO A 12 22.41 -1.21 -8.13
N LEU A 13 23.16 -1.99 -7.34
CA LEU A 13 23.21 -1.89 -5.88
C LEU A 13 24.14 -0.73 -5.50
N THR A 14 23.59 0.45 -5.22
CA THR A 14 24.35 1.54 -4.61
C THR A 14 24.37 1.37 -3.09
N LEU A 15 25.37 0.64 -2.59
CA LEU A 15 25.75 0.60 -1.18
C LEU A 15 26.67 1.79 -0.88
N ALA A 16 26.11 2.88 -0.37
CA ALA A 16 26.88 3.97 0.21
C ALA A 16 27.16 3.66 1.69
N SER A 17 28.38 3.23 1.98
CA SER A 17 28.92 3.08 3.34
C SER A 17 29.27 4.46 3.91
N VAL A 18 28.73 4.84 5.07
CA VAL A 18 29.27 5.96 5.86
C VAL A 18 29.37 5.60 7.33
N SER A 19 30.60 5.72 7.81
CA SER A 19 31.13 5.70 9.17
C SER A 19 30.29 6.47 10.21
N GLY A 20 30.11 5.90 11.42
CA GLY A 20 29.49 6.63 12.54
C GLY A 20 29.22 5.79 13.79
N LEU A 21 30.25 5.13 14.34
CA LEU A 21 30.11 4.13 15.42
C LEU A 21 29.65 4.65 16.81
N LEU A 22 29.28 5.94 16.95
CA LEU A 22 28.67 6.50 18.17
C LEU A 22 27.25 7.07 17.96
N LEU A 23 26.75 7.09 16.71
CA LEU A 23 25.34 7.37 16.36
C LEU A 23 24.49 6.09 16.21
N GLY A 24 25.14 4.92 16.21
CA GLY A 24 24.53 3.64 15.84
C GLY A 24 23.33 3.22 16.68
N MET A 25 23.27 3.51 17.98
CA MET A 25 22.17 3.01 18.81
C MET A 25 20.84 3.75 18.60
N LYS A 26 20.86 5.04 18.25
CA LYS A 26 19.62 5.81 17.95
C LYS A 26 19.21 5.73 16.47
N VAL A 27 20.18 5.68 15.56
CA VAL A 27 19.88 5.55 14.12
C VAL A 27 19.37 4.16 13.78
N SER A 28 19.85 3.10 14.45
CA SER A 28 19.30 1.75 14.26
C SER A 28 17.83 1.66 14.66
N SER A 29 17.40 2.35 15.73
CA SER A 29 15.98 2.34 16.11
C SER A 29 15.13 3.15 15.13
N SER A 30 15.58 4.33 14.68
CA SER A 30 14.79 5.12 13.71
C SER A 30 14.69 4.40 12.36
N THR A 31 15.79 3.89 11.82
CA THR A 31 15.80 3.16 10.54
C THR A 31 14.99 1.87 10.62
N GLN A 32 15.09 1.12 11.72
CA GLN A 32 14.25 -0.08 11.94
C GLN A 32 12.77 0.28 12.03
N THR A 33 12.44 1.44 12.61
CA THR A 33 11.04 1.87 12.75
C THR A 33 10.48 2.38 11.42
N ASP A 34 11.27 3.06 10.61
CA ASP A 34 10.86 3.49 9.26
C ASP A 34 10.69 2.29 8.34
N GLN A 35 11.64 1.33 8.35
CA GLN A 35 11.51 0.05 7.65
C GLN A 35 10.25 -0.72 8.05
N ARG A 36 9.85 -0.64 9.32
CA ARG A 36 8.62 -1.27 9.81
C ARG A 36 7.39 -0.58 9.24
N MET A 37 7.34 0.75 9.22
CA MET A 37 6.23 1.47 8.59
C MET A 37 6.13 1.12 7.11
N GLU A 38 7.24 1.10 6.36
CA GLU A 38 7.27 0.74 4.95
C GLU A 38 6.80 -0.70 4.70
N THR A 39 7.22 -1.65 5.54
CA THR A 39 6.75 -3.04 5.49
C THR A 39 5.23 -3.12 5.69
N GLU A 40 4.71 -2.41 6.68
CA GLU A 40 3.27 -2.39 6.98
C GLU A 40 2.47 -1.70 5.88
N LEU A 41 3.00 -0.64 5.28
CA LEU A 41 2.38 0.03 4.15
C LEU A 41 2.34 -0.90 2.93
N THR A 42 3.45 -1.61 2.66
CA THR A 42 3.54 -2.59 1.57
C THR A 42 2.49 -3.67 1.76
N ALA A 43 2.47 -4.33 2.93
CA ALA A 43 1.49 -5.36 3.25
C ALA A 43 0.05 -4.85 3.13
N ALA A 44 -0.24 -3.66 3.66
CA ALA A 44 -1.57 -3.06 3.56
C ALA A 44 -1.96 -2.75 2.11
N THR A 45 -1.01 -2.30 1.27
CA THR A 45 -1.28 -2.07 -0.15
C THR A 45 -1.49 -3.36 -0.93
N GLU A 46 -0.79 -4.44 -0.58
CA GLU A 46 -0.97 -5.77 -1.17
C GLU A 46 -2.33 -6.38 -0.78
N ASP A 47 -2.67 -6.34 0.51
CA ASP A 47 -3.97 -6.79 1.01
C ASP A 47 -5.09 -5.99 0.34
N LEU A 48 -4.97 -4.67 0.30
CA LEU A 48 -5.94 -3.81 -0.35
C LEU A 48 -6.01 -4.05 -1.86
N ALA A 49 -4.92 -4.40 -2.53
CA ALA A 49 -4.94 -4.79 -3.93
C ALA A 49 -5.72 -6.10 -4.14
N ALA A 50 -5.60 -7.06 -3.21
CA ALA A 50 -6.27 -8.36 -3.25
C ALA A 50 -7.76 -8.32 -2.88
N THR A 51 -8.22 -7.31 -2.13
CA THR A 51 -9.64 -7.17 -1.79
C THR A 51 -10.55 -7.06 -3.03
N PRO A 52 -11.83 -7.42 -2.95
CA PRO A 52 -12.79 -7.17 -4.02
C PRO A 52 -12.89 -5.68 -4.46
N TYR A 53 -13.23 -5.45 -5.72
CA TYR A 53 -13.59 -4.12 -6.21
C TYR A 53 -15.02 -3.77 -5.78
N LEU A 54 -15.22 -2.57 -5.25
CA LEU A 54 -16.53 -2.05 -4.86
C LEU A 54 -16.93 -0.96 -5.83
N ILE A 55 -18.05 -1.14 -6.54
CA ILE A 55 -18.59 -0.09 -7.40
C ILE A 55 -19.00 1.09 -6.52
N CYS A 56 -18.38 2.26 -6.76
CA CYS A 56 -18.56 3.45 -5.92
C CYS A 56 -18.32 3.23 -4.41
N GLY A 57 -17.46 2.29 -4.03
CA GLY A 57 -17.19 2.01 -2.60
C GLY A 57 -16.44 3.15 -1.91
N THR A 58 -16.72 3.37 -0.63
CA THR A 58 -16.11 4.44 0.16
C THR A 58 -14.82 4.00 0.86
N ALA A 59 -14.02 4.96 1.32
CA ALA A 59 -12.83 4.67 2.13
C ALA A 59 -13.16 3.85 3.39
N GLY A 60 -14.30 4.11 4.04
CA GLY A 60 -14.75 3.36 5.22
C GLY A 60 -15.17 1.92 4.91
N GLU A 61 -15.73 1.66 3.73
CA GLU A 61 -16.03 0.29 3.29
C GLU A 61 -14.75 -0.48 2.97
N TYR A 62 -13.79 0.17 2.30
CA TYR A 62 -12.48 -0.41 2.04
C TYR A 62 -11.69 -0.67 3.34
N GLN A 63 -11.80 0.20 4.35
CA GLN A 63 -11.21 -0.02 5.67
C GLN A 63 -11.76 -1.28 6.34
N GLN A 64 -13.08 -1.42 6.43
CA GLN A 64 -13.73 -2.59 7.03
C GLN A 64 -13.34 -3.87 6.29
N MET A 65 -13.24 -3.80 4.96
CA MET A 65 -12.83 -4.93 4.14
C MET A 65 -11.37 -5.30 4.39
N LEU A 66 -10.47 -4.33 4.49
CA LEU A 66 -9.06 -4.55 4.79
C LEU A 66 -8.88 -5.23 6.16
N GLU A 67 -9.62 -4.79 7.18
CA GLU A 67 -9.61 -5.38 8.52
C GLU A 67 -10.12 -6.83 8.51
N ALA A 68 -11.24 -7.08 7.83
CA ALA A 68 -11.79 -8.42 7.66
C ALA A 68 -10.87 -9.33 6.84
N TRP A 69 -10.18 -8.78 5.84
CA TRP A 69 -9.27 -9.52 4.97
C TRP A 69 -7.97 -9.89 5.69
N SER A 70 -7.40 -8.96 6.45
CA SER A 70 -6.22 -9.21 7.28
C SER A 70 -6.47 -10.30 8.30
N GLY A 71 -7.67 -10.36 8.89
CA GLY A 71 -8.09 -11.45 9.77
C GLY A 71 -8.25 -12.80 9.06
N LYS A 72 -8.63 -12.82 7.78
CA LYS A 72 -8.79 -14.05 6.97
C LYS A 72 -7.47 -14.62 6.46
N LEU A 73 -6.45 -13.78 6.26
CA LEU A 73 -5.12 -14.22 5.80
C LEU A 73 -4.30 -14.95 6.89
N GLY A 74 -4.89 -15.20 8.06
CA GLY A 74 -4.39 -16.19 9.01
C GLY A 74 -3.07 -15.81 9.69
N VAL A 75 -2.67 -14.53 9.64
CA VAL A 75 -1.60 -14.06 10.51
C VAL A 75 -2.19 -13.89 11.91
N GLU A 76 -2.34 -15.02 12.62
CA GLU A 76 -2.66 -15.03 14.04
C GLU A 76 -1.45 -14.42 14.77
N ARG A 77 -1.58 -13.13 15.08
CA ARG A 77 -0.52 -12.35 15.73
C ARG A 77 -0.71 -12.39 17.23
N THR A 78 0.38 -12.38 17.98
CA THR A 78 0.27 -12.25 19.42
C THR A 78 -0.32 -10.87 19.79
N PRO A 79 -1.04 -10.75 20.92
CA PRO A 79 -1.58 -9.47 21.38
C PRO A 79 -0.52 -8.38 21.54
N GLN A 80 0.72 -8.77 21.84
CA GLN A 80 1.87 -7.86 21.99
C GLN A 80 2.36 -7.32 20.64
N GLU A 81 2.31 -8.12 19.57
CA GLU A 81 2.61 -7.66 18.21
C GLU A 81 1.54 -6.70 17.70
N GLN A 82 0.27 -6.98 18.03
CA GLN A 82 -0.85 -6.15 17.63
C GLN A 82 -0.85 -4.79 18.34
N ALA A 83 -0.50 -4.75 19.64
CA ALA A 83 -0.38 -3.51 20.41
C ALA A 83 0.78 -2.60 19.97
N ARG A 84 1.77 -3.13 19.26
CA ARG A 84 2.96 -2.39 18.77
C ARG A 84 2.88 -2.06 17.27
N ARG A 85 1.77 -2.38 16.60
CA ARG A 85 1.62 -2.13 15.17
C ARG A 85 1.23 -0.66 14.94
N PRO A 86 1.82 0.00 13.94
CA PRO A 86 1.28 1.28 13.49
C PRO A 86 -0.14 1.10 12.95
N ASP A 87 -0.98 2.12 13.16
CA ASP A 87 -2.38 2.12 12.74
C ASP A 87 -2.45 2.26 11.22
N VAL A 88 -3.30 1.46 10.56
CA VAL A 88 -3.41 1.46 9.10
C VAL A 88 -4.82 1.88 8.72
N GLY A 89 -4.92 2.95 7.95
CA GLY A 89 -6.18 3.53 7.49
C GLY A 89 -6.23 3.68 5.97
N VAL A 90 -7.35 3.32 5.36
CA VAL A 90 -7.74 3.82 4.04
C VAL A 90 -8.27 5.24 4.22
N THR A 91 -7.46 6.22 3.86
CA THR A 91 -7.73 7.65 4.15
C THR A 91 -8.29 8.42 2.96
N GLY A 92 -8.23 7.85 1.77
CA GLY A 92 -8.67 8.51 0.56
C GLY A 92 -9.19 7.52 -0.48
N ILE A 93 -10.16 7.99 -1.25
CA ILE A 93 -10.57 7.34 -2.48
C ILE A 93 -10.84 8.38 -3.55
N GLU A 94 -10.36 8.08 -4.74
CA GLU A 94 -10.68 8.82 -5.95
C GLU A 94 -11.13 7.84 -7.03
N TYR A 95 -12.04 8.30 -7.87
CA TYR A 95 -12.65 7.50 -8.92
C TYR A 95 -12.11 7.99 -10.26
N TRP A 96 -11.83 7.05 -11.16
CA TRP A 96 -11.47 7.41 -12.53
C TRP A 96 -12.66 8.12 -13.17
N ASP A 97 -12.43 9.30 -13.73
CA ASP A 97 -13.39 10.06 -14.54
C ASP A 97 -12.90 9.93 -15.99
N ALA A 98 -13.58 9.10 -16.78
CA ALA A 98 -13.14 8.79 -18.14
C ALA A 98 -13.24 10.01 -19.07
N GLU A 99 -14.28 10.83 -18.90
CA GLU A 99 -14.48 12.06 -19.67
C GLU A 99 -13.33 13.05 -19.48
N ARG A 100 -12.78 13.13 -18.26
CA ARG A 100 -11.70 14.05 -17.90
C ARG A 100 -10.33 13.41 -17.81
N SER A 101 -10.23 12.10 -18.07
CA SER A 101 -8.99 11.31 -18.03
C SER A 101 -8.17 11.51 -16.73
N ARG A 102 -8.85 11.57 -15.58
CA ARG A 102 -8.19 11.80 -14.29
C ARG A 102 -8.94 11.17 -13.13
N PHE A 103 -8.24 10.92 -12.03
CA PHE A 103 -8.86 10.56 -10.76
C PHE A 103 -9.48 11.80 -10.09
N ARG A 104 -10.67 11.63 -9.50
CA ARG A 104 -11.38 12.71 -8.81
C ARG A 104 -12.07 12.24 -7.54
N PRO A 105 -12.27 13.14 -6.56
CA PRO A 105 -13.15 12.86 -5.45
C PRO A 105 -14.61 12.79 -5.93
N GLY A 106 -15.37 11.86 -5.35
CA GLY A 106 -16.77 11.58 -5.69
C GLY A 106 -16.92 10.58 -6.84
N CYS A 107 -17.83 9.62 -6.70
CA CYS A 107 -18.05 8.59 -7.72
C CYS A 107 -18.92 9.15 -8.85
N PRO A 108 -18.40 9.35 -10.08
CA PRO A 108 -19.21 9.77 -11.22
C PRO A 108 -20.04 8.61 -11.81
N GLY A 109 -19.73 7.38 -11.40
CA GLY A 109 -20.21 6.15 -12.01
C GLY A 109 -19.08 5.12 -12.07
N ASP A 110 -19.39 3.95 -12.64
CA ASP A 110 -18.44 2.85 -12.76
C ASP A 110 -17.57 2.96 -14.01
N ASP A 111 -16.66 3.93 -14.01
CA ASP A 111 -15.66 4.16 -15.08
C ASP A 111 -14.46 3.20 -14.99
N GLY A 112 -14.57 2.19 -14.12
CA GLY A 112 -13.72 1.01 -14.15
C GLY A 112 -12.38 1.11 -13.45
N ALA A 113 -12.08 2.20 -12.74
CA ALA A 113 -10.92 2.28 -11.87
C ALA A 113 -11.13 3.20 -10.67
N GLN A 114 -10.45 2.87 -9.56
CA GLN A 114 -10.43 3.62 -8.32
C GLN A 114 -9.01 3.69 -7.79
N ARG A 115 -8.59 4.85 -7.29
CA ARG A 115 -7.32 5.05 -6.59
C ARG A 115 -7.60 5.19 -5.10
N LEU A 116 -7.11 4.25 -4.32
CA LEU A 116 -7.22 4.22 -2.88
C LEU A 116 -5.92 4.74 -2.27
N THR A 117 -6.03 5.60 -1.26
CA THR A 117 -4.89 6.07 -0.48
C THR A 117 -4.88 5.33 0.86
N VAL A 118 -3.76 4.65 1.13
CA VAL A 118 -3.50 3.99 2.41
C VAL A 118 -2.52 4.84 3.19
N THR A 119 -2.77 5.03 4.47
CA THR A 119 -1.87 5.72 5.39
C THR A 119 -1.55 4.80 6.56
N VAL A 120 -0.28 4.73 6.90
CA VAL A 120 0.20 4.06 8.10
C VAL A 120 0.61 5.13 9.08
N PHE A 121 0.00 5.15 10.26
CA PHE A 121 0.23 6.12 11.32
C PHE A 121 1.00 5.48 12.46
N ARG A 122 2.07 6.16 12.90
CA ARG A 122 2.82 5.80 14.10
C ARG A 122 2.58 6.87 15.15
N ARG A 123 2.34 6.47 16.39
CA ARG A 123 2.31 7.40 17.52
C ARG A 123 3.52 7.13 18.40
N ASP A 124 4.34 8.17 18.57
CA ASP A 124 5.49 8.16 19.46
C ASP A 124 5.32 9.20 20.56
N ALA A 125 6.26 9.26 21.50
CA ALA A 125 6.27 10.26 22.56
C ALA A 125 6.35 11.71 22.03
N ASP A 126 6.95 11.89 20.85
CA ASP A 126 7.16 13.19 20.19
C ASP A 126 6.01 13.62 19.25
N GLY A 127 5.03 12.75 18.97
CA GLY A 127 3.91 13.08 18.08
C GLY A 127 3.40 11.92 17.22
N ILE A 128 2.67 12.26 16.15
CA ILE A 128 2.14 11.30 15.17
C ILE A 128 2.95 11.43 13.89
N ASP A 129 3.62 10.35 13.50
CA ASP A 129 4.27 10.21 12.19
C ASP A 129 3.37 9.42 11.23
N SER A 130 3.53 9.60 9.92
CA SER A 130 2.73 8.85 8.96
C SER A 130 3.39 8.72 7.60
N ILE A 131 3.24 7.56 6.98
CA ILE A 131 3.60 7.33 5.58
C ILE A 131 2.37 6.95 4.75
N ARG A 132 2.39 7.27 3.46
CA ARG A 132 1.25 7.07 2.56
C ARG A 132 1.65 6.30 1.31
N GLY A 133 0.73 5.46 0.84
CA GLY A 133 0.82 4.74 -0.41
C GLY A 133 -0.50 4.79 -1.17
N THR A 134 -0.47 4.44 -2.45
CA THR A 134 -1.67 4.40 -3.29
C THR A 134 -1.81 3.09 -4.02
N VAL A 135 -3.02 2.55 -4.05
CA VAL A 135 -3.39 1.35 -4.80
C VAL A 135 -4.43 1.72 -5.85
N VAL A 136 -4.21 1.34 -7.11
CA VAL A 136 -5.22 1.51 -8.16
C VAL A 136 -5.94 0.18 -8.36
N LYS A 137 -7.21 0.12 -7.98
CA LYS A 137 -8.08 -1.01 -8.27
C LYS A 137 -8.81 -0.78 -9.58
N ARG A 138 -8.93 -1.82 -10.39
CA ARG A 138 -9.67 -1.80 -11.65
C ARG A 138 -10.89 -2.68 -11.54
N ASN A 139 -12.02 -2.21 -12.08
CA ASN A 139 -13.20 -3.03 -12.20
C ASN A 139 -12.91 -4.17 -13.22
N PRO A 140 -12.98 -5.44 -12.81
CA PRO A 140 -12.78 -6.57 -13.72
C PRO A 140 -13.80 -6.60 -14.88
N ASP A 141 -15.02 -6.08 -14.68
CA ASP A 141 -16.10 -6.10 -15.66
C ASP A 141 -16.10 -4.90 -16.62
N ALA A 142 -15.34 -3.84 -16.32
CA ALA A 142 -15.20 -2.70 -17.24
C ALA A 142 -14.49 -3.12 -18.55
N ARG A 143 -13.49 -4.01 -18.48
CA ARG A 143 -12.82 -4.56 -19.68
C ARG A 143 -13.76 -5.39 -20.57
N ARG A 144 -14.81 -5.99 -20.01
CA ARG A 144 -15.76 -6.82 -20.77
C ARG A 144 -16.77 -5.99 -21.57
N ARG A 145 -17.03 -4.75 -21.16
CA ARG A 145 -18.01 -3.86 -21.80
C ARG A 145 -17.44 -3.06 -22.97
N GLY A 146 -16.13 -2.81 -23.01
CA GLY A 146 -15.46 -2.09 -24.11
C GLY A 146 -15.11 -2.94 -25.34
N ALA A 147 -15.50 -4.22 -25.36
CA ALA A 147 -15.27 -5.15 -26.47
C ALA A 147 -16.51 -5.37 -27.37
N ARG A 148 -17.47 -4.45 -27.33
CA ARG A 148 -18.66 -4.45 -28.20
C ARG A 148 -18.68 -3.22 -29.09
#